data_AF-A0A8T6ZL78-F1
#
_entry.id   AF-A0A8T6ZL78-F1
#
_cell.length_a   1.000
_cell.length_b   1.000
_cell.length_c   1.000
_cell.angle_alpha   90.00
_cell.angle_beta   90.00
_cell.angle_gamma   90.00
#
_symmetry.space_group_name_H-M   'P 1'
#
loop_
_entity.id
_entity.type
_entity.pdbx_description
1 polymer ?
#
loop_
_entity_poly.entity_id
_entity_poly.type
_entity_poly.pdbx_seq_one_letter_code
_entity_poly.pdbx_strand_id
1 'polypeptide(L)' 'MENVEQPPRLSLEQKIEQAKTQRPVGSPCIDVCRLNPQSGYCEGCLRNRAEIRAWKTMDDPDRLALLDELATRAG' A
#
# COMPACT_ATOMS: atom_id res chain seq x y z
N MET A 1 -22.69 -21.36 8.82
CA MET A 1 -22.16 -20.32 9.73
C MET A 1 -20.65 -20.44 9.66
N GLU A 2 -20.05 -20.00 8.55
CA GLU A 2 -18.60 -20.09 8.38
C GLU A 2 -17.98 -19.00 9.26
N ASN A 3 -17.42 -19.43 10.38
CA ASN A 3 -16.46 -18.64 11.14
C ASN A 3 -15.24 -18.43 10.26
N VAL A 4 -15.25 -17.35 9.50
CA VAL A 4 -14.03 -16.80 8.90
C VAL A 4 -13.19 -16.31 10.07
N GLU A 5 -12.29 -17.16 10.56
CA GLU A 5 -11.22 -16.79 11.45
C GLU A 5 -10.47 -15.62 10.78
N GLN A 6 -10.82 -14.39 11.15
CA GLN A 6 -10.09 -13.20 10.74
C GLN A 6 -8.77 -13.23 11.50
N PRO A 7 -7.63 -13.54 10.87
CA PRO A 7 -6.37 -13.43 11.59
C PRO A 7 -6.04 -11.93 11.77
N PRO A 8 -5.30 -11.55 12.81
CA PRO A 8 -4.76 -10.20 12.97
C PRO A 8 -3.58 -10.03 12.00
N ARG A 9 -3.88 -9.82 10.70
CA ARG A 9 -2.88 -9.52 9.66
C ARG A 9 -3.32 -8.28 8.89
N LEU A 10 -2.71 -7.15 9.22
CA LEU A 10 -2.55 -6.05 8.27
C LEU A 10 -1.21 -6.30 7.56
N SER A 11 -1.14 -7.28 6.65
CA SER A 11 0.01 -7.35 5.72
C SER A 11 -0.13 -6.27 4.65
N LEU A 12 1.00 -5.77 4.13
CA LEU A 12 1.02 -4.79 3.05
C LEU A 12 0.21 -5.27 1.85
N GLU A 13 0.33 -6.55 1.48
CA GLU A 13 -0.41 -7.18 0.38
C GLU A 13 -1.93 -7.05 0.55
N GLN A 14 -2.45 -7.36 1.74
CA GLN A 14 -3.88 -7.23 2.03
C GLN A 14 -4.34 -5.77 1.97
N LYS A 15 -3.49 -4.84 2.42
CA LYS A 15 -3.78 -3.41 2.36
C LYS A 15 -3.80 -2.89 0.92
N ILE A 16 -2.92 -3.41 0.07
CA ILE A 16 -2.89 -3.12 -1.36
C ILE A 16 -4.18 -3.59 -2.03
N GLU A 17 -4.61 -4.83 -1.78
CA GLU A 17 -5.86 -5.33 -2.37
C GLU A 17 -7.08 -4.57 -1.85
N GLN A 18 -7.12 -4.24 -0.55
CA GLN A 18 -8.17 -3.37 -0.01
C GLN A 18 -8.19 -2.02 -0.71
N ALA A 19 -7.03 -1.38 -0.89
CA ALA A 19 -6.88 -0.09 -1.54
C ALA A 19 -7.43 -0.09 -2.98
N LYS A 20 -7.15 -1.14 -3.76
CA LYS A 20 -7.63 -1.28 -5.15
C LYS A 20 -9.16 -1.30 -5.27
N THR A 21 -9.86 -1.82 -4.26
CA THR A 21 -11.34 -1.93 -4.27
C THR A 21 -12.06 -0.64 -3.87
N GLN A 22 -11.37 0.35 -3.33
CA GLN A 22 -11.96 1.62 -2.91
C GLN A 22 -12.18 2.57 -4.10
N ARG A 23 -13.18 3.45 -3.98
CA ARG A 23 -13.48 4.54 -4.93
C ARG A 23 -13.62 5.86 -4.16
N PRO A 24 -12.70 6.83 -4.34
CA PRO A 24 -11.46 6.74 -5.12
C PRO A 24 -10.49 5.69 -4.56
N VAL A 25 -9.50 5.27 -5.36
CA VAL A 25 -8.53 4.23 -4.98
C VAL A 25 -7.81 4.62 -3.68
N GLY A 26 -7.80 3.68 -2.74
CA GLY A 26 -7.35 3.84 -1.36
C GLY A 26 -5.83 3.80 -1.19
N SER A 27 -5.32 4.25 -0.04
CA SER A 27 -3.88 4.22 0.26
C SER A 27 -3.45 2.85 0.84
N PRO A 28 -2.29 2.29 0.42
CA PRO A 28 -1.74 1.05 0.97
C PRO A 28 -1.00 1.25 2.30
N CYS A 29 -1.33 2.32 3.05
CA CYS A 29 -0.62 2.65 4.28
C CYS A 29 -1.06 1.70 5.41
N ILE A 30 -0.08 1.09 6.10
CA ILE A 30 -0.31 0.26 7.29
C ILE A 30 0.15 0.96 8.59
N ASP A 31 0.21 2.29 8.56
CA ASP A 31 0.55 3.17 9.68
C ASP A 31 1.96 3.01 10.26
N VAL A 32 2.85 2.32 9.54
CA VAL A 32 4.29 2.25 9.81
C VAL A 32 5.02 3.30 8.94
N CYS A 33 4.91 4.57 9.31
CA CYS A 33 5.55 5.67 8.58
C CYS A 33 7.04 5.80 8.97
N ARG A 34 7.88 4.88 8.50
CA ARG A 34 9.33 4.89 8.69
C ARG A 34 10.04 4.66 7.37
N LEU A 35 10.79 5.65 6.88
CA LEU A 35 11.64 5.49 5.69
C LEU A 35 12.96 4.85 6.09
N ASN A 36 13.30 3.73 5.45
CA ASN A 36 14.61 3.13 5.57
C ASN A 36 15.62 3.99 4.77
N PRO A 37 16.67 4.54 5.42
CA PRO A 37 17.62 5.43 4.76
C PRO A 37 18.54 4.73 3.76
N GLN A 38 18.69 3.40 3.84
CA GLN A 38 19.49 2.60 2.92
C GLN A 38 18.72 2.28 1.64
N SER A 39 17.45 1.86 1.76
CA SER A 39 16.62 1.49 0.59
C SER A 39 15.84 2.67 0.00
N GLY A 40 15.60 3.73 0.78
CA GLY A 40 14.77 4.86 0.38
C GLY A 40 13.26 4.59 0.42
N TYR A 41 12.84 3.42 0.87
CA TYR A 41 11.44 3.00 0.93
C TYR A 41 10.88 3.00 2.35
N CYS A 42 9.56 3.18 2.46
CA CYS A 42 8.84 3.06 3.71
C CYS A 42 8.79 1.59 4.13
N GLU A 43 9.21 1.28 5.35
CA GLU A 43 9.24 -0.09 5.88
C GLU A 43 7.85 -0.72 6.00
N GLY A 44 6.80 0.10 6.04
CA GLY A 44 5.41 -0.38 6.08
C GLY A 44 4.78 -0.60 4.72
N CYS A 45 4.80 0.44 3.88
CA CYS A 45 4.05 0.45 2.61
C CYS A 45 4.93 0.37 1.36
N LEU A 46 6.24 0.24 1.51
CA LEU A 46 7.25 0.18 0.45
C LEU A 46 7.25 1.36 -0.54
N ARG A 47 6.48 2.41 -0.27
CA ARG A 47 6.53 3.66 -1.03
C ARG A 47 7.76 4.48 -0.67
N ASN A 48 8.38 5.10 -1.66
CA ASN A 48 9.43 6.10 -1.44
C ASN A 48 8.81 7.49 -1.14
N ARG A 49 9.67 8.46 -0.80
CA ARG A 49 9.23 9.82 -0.44
C ARG A 49 8.61 10.61 -1.59
N ALA A 50 8.94 10.29 -2.85
CA ALA A 50 8.32 10.94 -4.01
C ALA A 50 6.89 10.40 -4.23
N GLU A 51 6.72 9.08 -4.19
CA GLU A 51 5.43 8.39 -4.29
C GLU A 51 4.46 8.81 -3.17
N ILE A 52 4.95 8.95 -1.92
CA ILE A 52 4.15 9.44 -0.79
C ILE A 52 3.62 10.87 -1.05
N ARG A 53 4.45 11.76 -1.62
CA ARG A 53 4.05 13.14 -1.92
C ARG A 53 3.08 13.21 -3.10
N ALA A 54 3.34 12.41 -4.14
CA ALA A 54 2.53 12.40 -5.37
C ALA A 54 1.15 11.75 -5.17
N TRP A 55 0.98 10.89 -4.16
CA TRP A 55 -0.26 10.15 -3.94
C TRP A 55 -1.53 11.01 -3.95
N LYS A 56 -1.49 12.20 -3.32
CA LYS A 56 -2.66 13.10 -3.24
C LYS A 56 -3.08 13.68 -4.58
N THR A 57 -2.18 13.74 -5.56
CA THR A 57 -2.41 14.31 -6.89
C THR A 57 -2.56 13.26 -7.98
N MET A 58 -2.25 11.99 -7.68
CA MET A 58 -2.47 10.86 -8.59
C MET A 58 -3.96 10.59 -8.76
N ASP A 59 -4.36 10.24 -9.97
CA ASP A 59 -5.68 9.72 -10.30
C ASP A 59 -5.78 8.21 -10.01
N ASP A 60 -6.97 7.63 -10.14
CA ASP A 60 -7.20 6.23 -9.84
C ASP A 60 -6.34 5.27 -10.70
N PRO A 61 -6.19 5.47 -12.03
CA PRO A 61 -5.26 4.69 -12.85
C PRO A 61 -3.81 4.72 -12.35
N ASP A 62 -3.26 5.90 -12.06
CA ASP A 62 -1.89 6.03 -11.56
C ASP A 62 -1.72 5.37 -10.19
N ARG A 63 -2.74 5.48 -9.32
CA ARG A 63 -2.74 4.81 -8.01
C ARG A 63 -2.74 3.30 -8.16
N LEU A 64 -3.52 2.74 -9.08
CA LEU A 64 -3.56 1.29 -9.32
C LEU A 64 -2.20 0.79 -9.84
N ALA A 65 -1.59 1.50 -10.79
CA ALA A 65 -0.27 1.17 -11.30
C ALA A 65 0.79 1.15 -10.17
N LEU A 66 0.79 2.18 -9.32
CA LEU A 66 1.68 2.22 -8.16
C LEU A 66 1.41 1.06 -7.20
N LEU A 67 0.15 0.71 -6.94
CA LEU A 67 -0.20 -0.42 -6.07
C LEU A 67 0.31 -1.76 -6.60
N ASP A 68 0.29 -1.98 -7.92
CA ASP A 68 0.84 -3.18 -8.55
C ASP A 68 2.38 -3.24 -8.47
N GLU A 69 3.04 -2.09 -8.63
CA GLU A 69 4.49 -1.99 -8.38
C GLU A 69 4.84 -2.33 -6.93
N LEU A 70 4.08 -1.83 -5.96
CA LEU A 70 4.33 -2.11 -4.54
C LEU A 70 4.11 -3.59 -4.20
N ALA A 71 3.12 -4.24 -4.83
CA ALA A 71 2.91 -5.68 -4.68
C ALA A 71 4.10 -6.48 -5.23
N THR A 72 4.67 -6.04 -6.36
CA THR A 72 5.87 -6.67 -6.95
C THR A 72 7.10 -6.48 -6.06
N ARG A 73 7.23 -5.35 -5.37
CA ARG A 73 8.34 -5.09 -4.42
C ARG A 73 8.20 -5.88 -3.10
N ALA A 74 6.99 -6.32 -2.77
CA ALA A 74 6.69 -7.03 -1.52
C ALA A 74 6.94 -8.55 -1.62
N GLY A 75 7.01 -9.10 -2.83
CA GLY A 75 7.35 -10.50 -3.12
C GLY A 75 8.85 -10.76 -3.17
#